data_AF-A0A9E0U160-F1
#
_entry.id   AF-A0A9E0U160-F1
#
_cell.length_a   1.000
_cell.length_b   1.000
_cell.length_c   1.000
_cell.angle_alpha   90.00
_cell.angle_beta   90.00
_cell.angle_gamma   90.00
#
_symmetry.space_group_name_H-M   'P 1'
#
loop_
_entity.id
_entity.type
_entity.pdbx_description
1 polymer ?
#
loop_
_entity_poly.entity_id
_entity_poly.type
_entity_poly.pdbx_seq_one_letter_code
_entity_poly.pdbx_strand_id
1 'polypeptide(L)'
;MEFCELEGAELDASVARVLGLAPNIERHPATREPICVIYPGAPIYGPLFCGEKGHGATRWAPSTNWAQGGPLIERFGIHLSGPESRVHRNGGPKAGWGESGLWTCTSWKLRRADGGRGLGYHKSSQLAAAMRLIAECVLPDNKV
;
A
#
# COMPACT_ATOMS: atom_id res chain seq x y z
N MET A 1 -16.01 5.65 -1.53
CA MET A 1 -15.11 4.52 -1.85
C MET A 1 -14.29 4.27 -0.59
N GLU A 2 -14.53 3.16 0.11
CA GLU A 2 -13.69 2.76 1.26
C GLU A 2 -12.34 2.26 0.72
N PHE A 3 -11.22 2.78 1.24
CA PHE A 3 -9.85 2.41 0.81
C PHE A 3 -9.50 0.93 1.07
N CYS A 4 -10.34 0.25 1.84
CA CYS A 4 -10.23 -1.18 2.10
C CYS A 4 -10.46 -2.05 0.85
N GLU A 5 -10.83 -1.45 -0.29
CA GLU A 5 -11.07 -2.16 -1.56
C GLU A 5 -10.06 -1.83 -2.67
N LEU A 6 -9.14 -0.88 -2.49
CA LEU A 6 -8.15 -0.59 -3.54
C LEU A 6 -7.20 -1.77 -3.74
N GLU A 7 -7.00 -2.15 -5.01
CA GLU A 7 -6.14 -3.26 -5.44
C GLU A 7 -5.38 -2.92 -6.72
N GLY A 8 -4.31 -3.68 -6.98
CA GLY A 8 -3.52 -3.59 -8.21
C GLY A 8 -3.06 -2.18 -8.55
N ALA A 9 -3.21 -1.80 -9.83
CA ALA A 9 -2.70 -0.54 -10.37
C ALA A 9 -3.29 0.71 -9.70
N GLU A 10 -4.53 0.67 -9.21
CA GLU A 10 -5.16 1.81 -8.53
C GLU A 10 -4.57 2.04 -7.14
N LEU A 11 -4.29 0.95 -6.43
CA LEU A 11 -3.58 0.99 -5.16
C LEU A 11 -2.15 1.52 -5.37
N ASP A 12 -1.45 1.00 -6.37
CA ASP A 12 -0.08 1.41 -6.71
C ASP A 12 -0.01 2.89 -7.11
N ALA A 13 -0.97 3.37 -7.90
CA ALA A 13 -1.09 4.77 -8.26
C ALA A 13 -1.38 5.66 -7.03
N SER A 14 -2.23 5.20 -6.11
CA SER A 14 -2.51 5.93 -4.87
C SER A 14 -1.25 6.08 -4.02
N VAL A 15 -0.45 5.01 -3.89
CA VAL A 15 0.87 5.06 -3.22
C VAL A 15 1.82 5.99 -3.94
N ALA A 16 1.86 5.99 -5.28
CA ALA A 16 2.70 6.92 -6.03
C ALA A 16 2.34 8.39 -5.73
N ARG A 17 1.05 8.71 -5.65
CA ARG A 17 0.58 10.07 -5.27
C ARG A 17 1.01 10.46 -3.85
N VAL A 18 0.96 9.53 -2.89
CA VAL A 18 1.49 9.72 -1.53
C VAL A 18 2.97 10.09 -1.54
N LEU A 19 3.73 9.51 -2.47
CA LEU A 19 5.15 9.79 -2.63
C LEU A 19 5.44 11.08 -3.42
N GLY A 20 4.42 11.84 -3.83
CA GLY A 20 4.55 13.04 -4.65
C GLY A 20 4.91 12.75 -6.11
N LEU A 21 4.67 11.52 -6.57
CA LEU A 21 4.91 11.11 -7.95
C LEU A 21 3.63 11.32 -8.77
N ALA A 22 3.80 11.50 -10.09
CA ALA A 22 2.70 11.59 -11.04
C ALA A 22 2.52 10.22 -11.72
N PRO A 23 1.66 9.33 -11.18
CA PRO A 23 1.39 8.05 -11.83
C PRO A 23 0.47 8.22 -13.03
N ASN A 24 0.65 7.35 -14.02
CA ASN A 24 -0.35 7.10 -15.04
C ASN A 24 -0.84 5.65 -14.95
N ILE A 25 -2.12 5.42 -15.21
CA ILE A 25 -2.68 4.08 -15.32
C ILE A 25 -2.87 3.78 -16.80
N GLU A 26 -2.12 2.82 -17.29
CA GLU A 26 -2.11 2.40 -18.69
C GLU A 26 -2.57 0.95 -18.82
N ARG A 27 -2.90 0.52 -20.03
CA ARG A 27 -3.19 -0.89 -20.30
C ARG A 27 -1.93 -1.59 -20.75
N HIS A 28 -1.60 -2.71 -20.12
CA HIS A 28 -0.47 -3.53 -20.52
C HIS A 28 -0.65 -3.99 -21.98
N PRO A 29 0.36 -3.87 -22.85
CA PRO A 29 0.20 -4.12 -24.28
C PRO A 29 -0.18 -5.58 -24.60
N ALA A 30 0.35 -6.54 -23.84
CA ALA A 30 0.03 -7.96 -23.99
C ALA A 30 -1.28 -8.39 -23.30
N THR A 31 -1.45 -8.11 -22.00
CA THR A 31 -2.58 -8.64 -21.20
C THR A 31 -3.81 -7.72 -21.19
N ARG A 32 -3.67 -6.45 -21.62
CA ARG A 32 -4.68 -5.38 -21.53
C ARG A 32 -5.14 -5.03 -20.11
N GLU A 33 -4.49 -5.58 -19.11
CA GLU A 33 -4.72 -5.30 -17.69
C GLU A 33 -4.21 -3.89 -17.34
N PRO A 34 -4.85 -3.22 -16.38
CA PRO A 34 -4.38 -1.93 -15.90
C PRO A 34 -3.03 -2.09 -15.19
N ILE A 35 -2.07 -1.24 -15.53
CA ILE A 35 -0.75 -1.14 -14.91
C ILE A 35 -0.49 0.30 -14.50
N CYS A 36 0.14 0.49 -13.34
CA CYS A 36 0.64 1.79 -12.95
C CYS A 36 2.05 1.99 -13.52
N VAL A 37 2.27 3.14 -14.14
CA VAL A 37 3.58 3.54 -14.67
C VAL A 37 3.97 4.91 -14.13
N ILE A 38 5.27 5.11 -13.95
CA ILE A 38 5.85 6.39 -13.53
C ILE A 38 6.82 6.84 -14.60
N TYR A 39 6.68 8.09 -15.04
CA TYR A 39 7.52 8.69 -16.05
C TYR A 39 8.78 9.34 -15.44
N PRO A 40 9.95 9.26 -16.11
CA PRO A 40 11.16 9.94 -15.67
C PRO A 40 10.95 11.46 -15.62
N GLY A 41 11.32 12.08 -14.50
CA GLY A 41 11.11 13.52 -14.24
C GLY A 41 10.20 13.83 -13.05
N ALA A 42 9.46 12.85 -12.54
CA ALA A 42 8.83 12.98 -11.22
C ALA A 42 9.91 13.01 -10.12
N PRO A 43 9.77 13.82 -9.06
CA PRO A 43 10.78 13.89 -8.00
C PRO A 43 10.88 12.56 -7.24
N ILE A 44 11.89 11.75 -7.57
CA ILE A 44 12.11 10.43 -6.96
C ILE A 44 12.99 10.61 -5.73
N TYR A 45 12.42 10.49 -4.54
CA TYR A 45 13.19 10.45 -3.29
C TYR A 45 13.87 9.09 -3.11
N GLY A 46 15.16 9.00 -3.45
CA GLY A 46 16.10 7.97 -2.98
C GLY A 46 16.53 6.89 -3.99
N PRO A 47 17.54 6.06 -3.64
CA PRO A 47 18.13 5.00 -4.50
C PRO A 47 17.19 3.79 -4.71
N LEU A 48 15.89 4.01 -4.62
CA LEU A 48 14.82 3.01 -4.50
C LEU A 48 14.38 2.42 -5.84
N PHE A 49 15.02 2.83 -6.94
CA PHE A 49 14.80 2.27 -8.26
C PHE A 49 16.14 1.84 -8.86
N CYS A 50 16.40 0.54 -8.81
CA CYS A 50 17.24 -0.11 -9.80
C CYS A 50 16.42 -0.21 -11.11
N GLY A 51 16.16 0.94 -11.73
CA GLY A 51 15.72 1.03 -13.10
C GLY A 51 16.94 1.43 -13.91
N GLU A 52 17.35 0.59 -14.85
CA GLU A 52 18.36 0.95 -15.84
C GLU A 52 18.02 2.33 -16.42
N LYS A 53 19.05 3.15 -16.67
CA LYS A 53 18.92 4.43 -17.37
C LYS A 53 18.33 4.19 -18.78
N GLY A 54 17.01 4.11 -18.88
CA GLY A 54 16.25 4.04 -20.11
C GLY A 54 15.20 5.13 -20.08
N HIS A 55 15.14 5.94 -21.13
CA HIS A 55 14.18 7.04 -21.31
C HIS A 55 12.75 6.53 -21.59
N GLY A 56 12.21 5.67 -20.71
CA GLY A 56 10.90 5.04 -20.83
C GLY A 56 10.16 4.98 -19.49
N ALA A 57 8.83 4.97 -19.55
CA ALA A 57 7.98 4.80 -18.37
C ALA A 57 8.32 3.49 -17.65
N THR A 58 8.53 3.55 -16.33
CA THR A 58 8.86 2.35 -15.54
C THR A 58 7.60 1.81 -14.88
N ARG A 59 7.42 0.49 -14.92
CA ARG A 59 6.31 -0.19 -14.24
C ARG A 59 6.45 -0.01 -12.72
N TRP A 60 5.40 0.53 -12.11
CA TRP A 60 5.28 0.73 -10.67
C TRP A 60 4.22 -0.21 -10.13
N ALA A 61 4.61 -1.08 -9.21
CA ALA A 61 3.80 -2.16 -8.65
C ALA A 61 4.19 -2.51 -7.20
N PRO A 62 4.31 -1.56 -6.26
CA PRO A 62 4.76 -1.83 -4.89
C PRO A 62 3.82 -2.74 -4.09
N SER A 63 2.54 -2.87 -4.48
CA SER A 63 1.59 -3.80 -3.86
C SER A 63 1.86 -5.28 -4.18
N THR A 64 2.66 -5.57 -5.19
CA THR A 64 2.97 -6.93 -5.65
C THR A 64 4.47 -7.20 -5.84
N ASN A 65 5.29 -6.17 -5.96
CA ASN A 65 6.74 -6.28 -6.13
C ASN A 65 7.51 -5.84 -4.88
N TRP A 66 8.17 -6.80 -4.23
CA TRP A 66 8.98 -6.58 -3.03
C TRP A 66 10.12 -5.59 -3.21
N ALA A 67 10.76 -5.57 -4.38
CA ALA A 67 11.86 -4.64 -4.63
C ALA A 67 11.40 -3.18 -4.55
N GLN A 68 10.11 -2.91 -4.79
CA GLN A 68 9.51 -1.58 -4.73
C GLN A 68 8.78 -1.34 -3.40
N GLY A 69 8.01 -2.32 -2.92
CA GLY A 69 7.22 -2.20 -1.68
C GLY A 69 8.02 -2.38 -0.39
N GLY A 70 9.06 -3.22 -0.40
CA GLY A 70 9.91 -3.51 0.76
C GLY A 70 10.57 -2.26 1.35
N PRO A 71 11.28 -1.44 0.56
CA PRO A 71 11.90 -0.25 1.12
C PRO A 71 10.87 0.82 1.55
N LEU A 72 9.63 0.78 1.03
CA LEU A 72 8.54 1.62 1.57
C LEU A 72 8.10 1.17 2.96
N ILE A 73 8.01 -0.14 3.19
CA ILE A 73 7.71 -0.71 4.52
C ILE A 73 8.75 -0.23 5.55
N GLU A 74 10.04 -0.28 5.21
CA GLU A 74 11.11 0.21 6.08
C GLU A 74 11.06 1.73 6.28
N ARG A 75 10.91 2.49 5.19
CA ARG A 75 10.82 3.96 5.21
C ARG A 75 9.73 4.42 6.18
N PHE A 76 8.54 3.83 6.06
CA PHE A 76 7.37 4.18 6.87
C PHE A 76 7.28 3.40 8.19
N GLY A 77 8.25 2.55 8.52
CA GLY A 77 8.26 1.78 9.77
C GLY A 77 6.99 0.95 9.95
N ILE A 78 6.55 0.26 8.89
CA ILE A 78 5.34 -0.55 8.90
C ILE A 78 5.66 -1.91 9.53
N HIS A 79 4.91 -2.25 10.57
CA HIS A 79 4.94 -3.56 11.19
C HIS A 79 3.86 -4.44 10.56
N LEU A 80 4.27 -5.56 9.97
CA LEU A 80 3.38 -6.57 9.39
C LEU A 80 3.02 -7.63 10.45
N SER A 81 1.81 -8.16 10.36
CA SER A 81 1.33 -9.26 11.19
C SER A 81 0.52 -10.22 10.32
N GLY A 82 0.92 -11.49 10.35
CA GLY A 82 0.31 -12.54 9.54
C GLY A 82 -1.11 -12.90 9.97
N PRO A 83 -1.88 -13.59 9.11
CA PRO A 83 -3.23 -14.06 9.41
C PRO A 83 -3.30 -14.97 10.65
N GLU A 84 -2.22 -15.70 10.94
CA GLU A 84 -2.04 -16.54 12.13
C GLU A 84 -1.84 -15.75 13.43
N SER A 85 -1.60 -14.43 13.34
CA SER A 85 -1.42 -13.59 14.52
C SER A 85 -2.68 -13.56 15.37
N ARG A 86 -2.52 -13.72 16.68
CA ARG A 86 -3.67 -13.71 17.61
C ARG A 86 -4.11 -12.28 17.89
N VAL A 87 -5.40 -12.03 17.69
CA VAL A 87 -6.07 -10.77 17.99
C VAL A 87 -7.15 -10.99 19.03
N HIS A 88 -7.29 -10.04 19.95
CA HIS A 88 -8.36 -10.04 20.93
C HIS A 88 -9.58 -9.33 20.34
N ARG A 89 -10.71 -10.03 20.30
CA ARG A 89 -11.99 -9.48 19.83
C ARG A 89 -12.87 -9.15 21.04
N ASN A 90 -13.22 -7.87 21.18
CA ASN A 90 -14.10 -7.42 22.26
C ASN A 90 -15.57 -7.54 21.81
N GLY A 91 -16.32 -8.43 22.47
CA GLY A 91 -17.76 -8.61 22.22
C GLY A 91 -18.10 -9.45 20.99
N GLY A 92 -19.39 -9.73 20.84
CA GLY A 92 -19.94 -10.57 19.77
C GLY A 92 -19.70 -12.07 19.95
N PRO A 93 -20.18 -12.91 19.01
CA PRO A 93 -20.14 -14.37 19.11
C PRO A 93 -18.73 -14.97 19.00
N LYS A 94 -17.71 -14.15 18.66
CA LYS A 94 -16.30 -14.55 18.55
C LYS A 94 -15.41 -13.80 19.55
N ALA A 95 -15.94 -13.47 20.72
CA ALA A 95 -15.19 -12.78 21.78
C ALA A 95 -14.00 -13.62 22.28
N GLY A 96 -12.90 -12.95 22.63
CA GLY A 96 -11.66 -13.57 23.12
C GLY A 96 -10.54 -13.59 22.09
N TRP A 97 -9.51 -14.40 22.37
CA TRP A 97 -8.31 -14.49 21.55
C TRP A 97 -8.46 -15.50 20.42
N GLY A 98 -8.40 -15.05 19.17
CA GLY A 98 -8.40 -15.92 17.99
C GLY A 98 -7.44 -15.42 16.93
N GLU A 99 -7.22 -16.23 15.89
CA GLU A 99 -6.43 -15.81 14.73
C GLU A 99 -7.08 -14.63 14.02
N SER A 100 -6.25 -13.74 13.47
CA SER A 100 -6.67 -12.59 12.67
C SER A 100 -7.45 -13.04 11.44
N GLY A 101 -6.92 -14.03 10.72
CA GLY A 101 -7.41 -14.50 9.41
C GLY A 101 -7.10 -13.53 8.25
N LEU A 102 -6.41 -12.42 8.53
CA LEU A 102 -6.03 -11.38 7.58
C LEU A 102 -4.59 -10.95 7.82
N TRP A 103 -3.88 -10.61 6.74
CA TRP A 103 -2.68 -9.81 6.85
C TRP A 103 -3.07 -8.45 7.38
N THR A 104 -2.44 -8.04 8.48
CA THR A 104 -2.65 -6.73 9.09
C THR A 104 -1.33 -6.01 9.19
N CYS A 105 -1.37 -4.70 9.19
CA CYS A 105 -0.18 -3.89 9.35
C CYS A 105 -0.49 -2.61 10.08
N THR A 106 0.49 -2.12 10.82
CA THR A 106 0.38 -0.87 11.57
C THR A 106 1.66 -0.06 11.43
N SER A 107 1.56 1.27 11.49
CA SER A 107 2.72 2.15 11.55
C SER A 107 2.49 3.25 12.58
N TRP A 108 3.55 3.59 13.30
CA TRP A 108 3.56 4.73 14.22
C TRP A 108 4.05 6.03 13.57
N LYS A 109 4.77 5.91 12.44
CA LYS A 109 5.26 7.05 11.65
C LYS A 109 4.15 7.62 10.77
N LEU A 110 3.26 6.76 10.29
CA LEU A 110 2.09 7.14 9.54
C LEU A 110 0.89 7.28 10.48
N ARG A 111 0.33 8.48 10.50
CA ARG A 111 -0.84 8.85 11.30
C ARG A 111 -2.00 9.10 10.35
N ARG A 112 -3.17 8.60 10.72
CA ARG A 112 -4.42 9.00 10.07
C ARG A 112 -4.73 10.46 10.41
N ALA A 113 -5.61 11.09 9.63
CA ALA A 113 -6.01 12.48 9.84
C ALA A 113 -6.65 12.70 11.23
N ASP A 114 -7.28 11.66 11.79
CA ASP A 114 -7.84 11.61 13.14
C ASP A 114 -6.76 11.53 14.27
N GLY A 115 -5.47 11.49 13.92
CA GLY A 115 -4.35 11.32 14.86
C GLY A 115 -4.15 9.87 15.35
N GLY A 116 -5.03 8.96 14.94
CA GLY A 116 -4.96 7.53 15.19
C GLY A 116 -3.78 6.86 14.48
N ARG A 117 -3.43 5.68 14.97
CA ARG A 117 -2.42 4.83 14.33
C ARG A 117 -2.95 4.34 12.97
N GLY A 118 -2.16 4.44 11.91
CA GLY A 118 -2.51 3.83 10.62
C GLY A 118 -2.68 2.31 10.75
N LEU A 119 -3.73 1.78 10.14
CA LEU A 119 -4.04 0.34 10.10
C LEU A 119 -4.36 -0.04 8.66
N GLY A 120 -3.64 -1.00 8.10
CA GLY A 120 -3.96 -1.59 6.80
C GLY A 120 -4.21 -3.09 6.95
N TYR A 121 -5.08 -3.64 6.11
CA TYR A 121 -5.31 -5.07 6.06
C TYR A 121 -5.59 -5.58 4.64
N HIS A 122 -5.28 -6.85 4.42
CA HIS A 122 -5.56 -7.57 3.19
C HIS A 122 -5.79 -9.06 3.46
N LYS A 123 -6.61 -9.72 2.65
CA LYS A 123 -6.93 -11.14 2.86
C LYS A 123 -5.73 -12.05 2.59
N SER A 124 -4.97 -11.74 1.55
CA SER A 124 -3.98 -12.68 0.99
C SER A 124 -2.55 -12.14 0.85
N SER A 125 -2.31 -10.83 0.99
CA SER A 125 -1.02 -10.22 0.61
C SER A 125 -0.58 -9.17 1.62
N GLN A 126 0.61 -9.38 2.18
CA GLN A 126 1.20 -8.46 3.13
C GLN A 126 1.64 -7.12 2.50
N LEU A 127 2.08 -7.14 1.23
CA LEU A 127 2.42 -5.92 0.50
C LEU A 127 1.17 -5.07 0.24
N ALA A 128 0.07 -5.70 -0.19
CA ALA A 128 -1.17 -4.98 -0.43
C ALA A 128 -1.71 -4.37 0.88
N ALA A 129 -1.61 -5.08 2.01
CA ALA A 129 -1.97 -4.53 3.31
C ALA A 129 -1.13 -3.28 3.65
N ALA A 130 0.20 -3.34 3.47
CA ALA A 130 1.10 -2.21 3.72
C ALA A 130 0.82 -1.02 2.79
N MET A 131 0.63 -1.27 1.50
CA MET A 131 0.34 -0.20 0.53
C MET A 131 -1.01 0.46 0.79
N ARG A 132 -2.02 -0.28 1.26
CA ARG A 132 -3.31 0.29 1.68
C ARG A 132 -3.15 1.24 2.86
N LEU A 133 -2.34 0.87 3.86
CA LEU A 133 -2.02 1.76 4.98
C LEU A 133 -1.34 3.05 4.48
N ILE A 134 -0.38 2.95 3.56
CA ILE A 134 0.30 4.13 2.99
C ILE A 134 -0.69 5.02 2.25
N ALA A 135 -1.54 4.43 1.39
CA ALA A 135 -2.53 5.16 0.60
C ALA A 135 -3.58 5.87 1.49
N GLU A 136 -3.96 5.26 2.61
CA GLU A 136 -4.93 5.83 3.54
C GLU A 136 -4.43 7.11 4.23
N CYS A 137 -3.12 7.23 4.49
CA CYS A 137 -2.58 8.30 5.34
C CYS A 137 -2.53 9.70 4.70
N VAL A 138 -2.84 9.84 3.41
CA VAL A 138 -2.69 11.13 2.68
C VAL A 138 -4.01 11.70 2.19
N LEU A 139 -5.11 10.96 2.37
CA LEU A 139 -6.39 11.43 1.88
C LEU A 139 -7.15 12.16 2.99
N PRO A 140 -7.75 13.32 2.68
CA PRO A 140 -8.61 13.99 3.64
C PRO A 140 -9.72 13.03 4.07
N ASP A 141 -10.06 13.05 5.36
CA ASP A 141 -11.13 12.24 5.94
C ASP A 141 -12.34 12.32 5.01
N ASN A 142 -12.63 11.21 4.31
CA ASN A 142 -13.84 11.09 3.51
C ASN A 142 -14.97 10.78 4.50
N LYS A 143 -15.31 11.77 5.33
CA LYS A 143 -16.51 11.73 6.19
C LYS A 143 -17.70 11.83 5.24
N VAL A 144 -18.22 10.68 4.84
CA VAL A 144 -19.60 10.56 4.37
C VAL A 144 -20.52 10.69 5.57
#